data_AF-A0A5K1AE53-F1
#
_entry.id   AF-A0A5K1AE53-F1
#
_cell.length_a   1.000
_cell.length_b   1.000
_cell.length_c   1.000
_cell.angle_alpha   90.00
_cell.angle_beta   90.00
_cell.angle_gamma   90.00
#
_symmetry.space_group_name_H-M   'P 1'
#
loop_
_entity.id
_entity.type
_entity.pdbx_description
1 polymer ?
#
loop_
_entity_poly.entity_id
_entity_poly.type
_entity_poly.pdbx_seq_one_letter_code
_entity_poly.pdbx_strand_id
1 'polypeptide(L)' 'ACPSEFVVPLVKYQKAVYGIQVSIGMRFGMMFEMEESGKR' A
#
# COMPACT_ATOMS: atom_id res chain seq x y z
N ALA A 1 10.65 14.53 6.05
CA ALA A 1 9.93 13.25 5.95
C ALA A 1 9.20 13.22 4.60
N CYS A 2 9.27 12.11 3.87
CA CYS A 2 8.46 11.93 2.67
C CYS A 2 7.09 11.38 3.09
N PRO A 3 5.97 11.99 2.68
CA PRO A 3 4.64 11.55 3.13
C PRO A 3 4.22 10.19 2.55
N SER A 4 4.89 9.70 1.49
CA SER A 4 4.57 8.42 0.84
C SER A 4 5.78 7.88 0.07
N GLU A 5 5.80 6.56 -0.18
CA GLU A 5 6.78 5.96 -1.08
C GLU A 5 6.58 6.47 -2.52
N PHE A 6 7.58 7.18 -3.06
CA PHE A 6 7.56 7.66 -4.46
C PHE A 6 8.40 6.79 -5.39
N VAL A 7 9.17 5.83 -4.86
CA VAL A 7 9.89 4.81 -5.62
C VAL A 7 9.23 3.47 -5.34
N VAL A 8 8.41 2.99 -6.27
CA VAL A 8 7.67 1.74 -6.12
C VAL A 8 8.28 0.67 -7.03
N PRO A 9 8.68 -0.51 -6.52
CA PRO A 9 9.16 -1.61 -7.35
C PRO A 9 8.16 -2.02 -8.43
N LEU A 10 8.64 -2.26 -9.66
CA LEU A 10 7.78 -2.57 -10.82
C LEU A 10 6.79 -3.72 -10.55
N VAL A 11 7.23 -4.77 -9.86
CA VAL A 11 6.38 -5.92 -9.52
C VAL A 11 5.19 -5.53 -8.62
N LYS A 12 5.41 -4.63 -7.65
CA LYS A 12 4.32 -4.13 -6.78
C LYS A 12 3.34 -3.27 -7.58
N TYR A 13 3.86 -2.40 -8.46
CA TYR A 13 3.04 -1.57 -9.34
C TYR A 13 2.15 -2.40 -10.26
N GLN A 14 2.72 -3.39 -10.96
CA GLN A 14 1.97 -4.25 -11.87
C GLN A 14 0.85 -5.02 -11.16
N LYS A 15 1.13 -5.55 -9.95
CA LYS A 15 0.11 -6.22 -9.14
C LYS A 15 -1.03 -5.27 -8.74
N ALA A 16 -0.71 -4.04 -8.35
CA ALA A 16 -1.70 -3.05 -7.94
C ALA A 16 -2.57 -2.56 -9.11
N VAL A 17 -1.99 -2.35 -10.29
CA VAL A 17 -2.70 -1.78 -11.45
C VAL A 17 -3.43 -2.82 -12.28
N TYR A 18 -2.81 -3.98 -12.53
CA TYR A 18 -3.35 -5.01 -13.42
C TYR A 18 -3.91 -6.22 -12.68
N GLY A 19 -3.49 -6.46 -11.43
CA GLY A 19 -3.96 -7.59 -10.62
C GLY A 19 -5.20 -7.29 -9.78
N ILE A 20 -5.56 -6.02 -9.58
CA ILE A 20 -6.70 -5.59 -8.76
C ILE A 20 -7.49 -4.53 -9.54
N GLN A 21 -8.79 -4.78 -9.77
CA GLN A 21 -9.69 -3.78 -10.33
C GLN A 21 -10.31 -2.95 -9.19
N VAL A 22 -9.93 -1.68 -9.06
CA VAL A 22 -10.51 -0.78 -8.06
C VAL A 22 -11.89 -0.29 -8.54
N SER A 23 -12.88 -0.33 -7.66
CA SER A 23 -14.25 0.10 -7.94
C SER A 23 -14.78 1.06 -6.86
N ILE A 24 -15.84 1.80 -7.21
CA ILE A 24 -16.51 2.70 -6.27
C ILE A 24 -17.15 1.86 -5.14
N GLY A 25 -16.95 2.28 -3.90
CA GLY A 25 -17.45 1.57 -2.72
C GLY A 25 -16.55 0.41 -2.25
N MET A 26 -15.45 0.12 -2.96
CA MET A 26 -14.49 -0.88 -2.53
C MET A 26 -13.76 -0.41 -1.26
N ARG A 27 -13.67 -1.29 -0.25
CA ARG A 27 -12.92 -1.00 0.99
C ARG A 27 -11.46 -1.40 0.83
N PHE A 28 -10.55 -0.65 1.45
CA PHE A 28 -9.13 -0.98 1.49
C PHE A 28 -8.59 -0.88 2.92
N GLY A 29 -7.51 -1.61 3.18
CA GLY A 29 -6.74 -1.50 4.41
C GLY A 29 -5.39 -0.81 4.12
N MET A 30 -4.96 0.06 5.00
CA MET A 30 -3.65 0.71 4.95
C MET A 30 -2.97 0.53 6.30
N MET A 31 -1.70 0.10 6.28
CA MET A 31 -0.90 0.01 7.49
C MET A 31 -0.26 1.36 7.76
N PHE A 32 -0.31 1.80 9.03
CA PHE A 32 0.42 2.95 9.53
C PHE A 32 1.39 2.45 10.59
N GLU A 33 2.59 3.02 10.62
CA GLU A 33 3.51 2.79 11.72
C GLU A 33 2.88 3.32 13.01
N MET A 34 2.87 2.49 14.05
CA MET A 34 2.42 2.86 15.40
C MET A 34 3.55 2.54 16.37
N GLU A 35 3.64 3.28 17.47
CA GLU A 35 4.73 3.16 18.44
C GLU A 35 4.91 1.74 18.99
N GLU A 36 3.84 0.95 19.07
CA GLU A 36 3.85 -0.43 19.56
C GLU A 36 3.95 -1.51 18.46
N SER A 37 4.18 -1.15 17.19
CA SER A 37 4.36 -2.15 16.11
C SER A 37 5.75 -2.80 16.17
N GLY A 38 6.09 -3.38 17.32
CA GLY A 38 7.28 -4.21 17.49
C GLY A 38 7.16 -5.46 16.62
N LYS A 39 8.17 -5.70 15.78
CA LYS A 39 8.34 -6.97 15.07
C LYS A 39 8.44 -8.10 16.11
N ARG A 40 7.37 -8.87 16.30
CA ARG A 40 7.47 -10.20 16.89
C ARG A 40 7.96 -11.18 15.85
#